data_AF-A0A914S490-F1
#
_entry.id   AF-A0A914S490-F1
#
_cell.length_a   1.000
_cell.length_b   1.000
_cell.length_c   1.000
_cell.angle_alpha   90.00
_cell.angle_beta   90.00
_cell.angle_gamma   90.00
#
_symmetry.space_group_name_H-M   'P 1'
#
loop_
_entity.id
_entity.type
_entity.pdbx_description
1 polymer ?
#
loop_
_entity_poly.entity_id
_entity_poly.type
_entity_poly.pdbx_seq_one_letter_code
_entity_poly.pdbx_strand_id
1 'polypeptide(L)' 'MKIQIANRTYVEEQTELQRTIFSKYNKRKRPVKNSSEPLDVAIHVYLMHLSVNQIEQTVTLNGHIYMVSF' A
#
# COMPACT_ATOMS: atom_id res chain seq x y z
N MET A 1 10.02 15.12 -39.30
CA MET A 1 9.22 14.50 -38.23
C MET A 1 10.19 13.70 -37.36
N LYS A 2 10.68 14.27 -36.25
CA LYS A 2 11.73 13.65 -35.43
C LYS A 2 11.10 12.64 -34.47
N ILE A 3 11.49 11.39 -34.65
CA ILE A 3 11.23 10.27 -33.77
C ILE A 3 12.03 10.51 -32.48
N GLN A 4 11.41 11.14 -31.46
CA GLN A 4 11.93 11.19 -30.10
C GLN A 4 11.53 9.90 -29.38
N ILE A 5 12.18 8.78 -29.71
CA ILE A 5 11.98 7.53 -28.96
C ILE A 5 12.94 7.57 -27.76
N ALA A 6 12.37 7.80 -26.57
CA ALA A 6 12.91 7.53 -25.24
C ALA A 6 14.45 7.48 -25.12
N ASN A 7 15.10 8.63 -24.88
CA ASN A 7 16.55 8.72 -24.62
C ASN A 7 16.97 8.24 -23.22
N ARG A 8 16.05 7.65 -22.45
CA ARG A 8 16.24 7.25 -21.05
C ARG A 8 15.89 5.80 -20.88
N THR A 9 16.67 5.12 -20.05
CA THR A 9 16.41 3.74 -19.66
C THR A 9 15.19 3.66 -18.78
N TYR A 10 14.53 2.51 -18.77
CA TYR A 10 13.41 2.24 -17.86
C TYR A 10 13.75 2.54 -16.39
N VAL A 11 14.98 2.24 -15.98
CA VAL A 11 15.47 2.49 -14.61
C VAL A 11 15.54 3.98 -14.30
N GLU A 12 16.01 4.80 -15.24
CA GLU A 12 16.08 6.25 -15.05
C GLU A 12 14.69 6.87 -14.94
N GLU A 13 13.77 6.46 -15.83
CA GLU A 13 12.37 6.90 -15.79
C GLU A 13 11.66 6.47 -14.51
N GLN A 14 11.85 5.21 -14.07
CA GLN A 14 11.30 4.71 -12.82
C GLN A 14 11.85 5.47 -11.61
N THR A 15 13.14 5.77 -11.61
CA THR A 15 13.80 6.52 -10.53
C THR A 15 13.27 7.95 -10.45
N GLU A 16 13.14 8.62 -11.59
CA GLU A 16 12.60 9.98 -11.65
C GLU A 16 11.14 10.03 -11.23
N LEU A 17 10.33 9.09 -11.71
CA LEU A 17 8.92 8.97 -11.33
C LEU A 17 8.79 8.76 -9.81
N GLN A 18 9.56 7.83 -9.24
CA GLN A 18 9.55 7.57 -7.81
C GLN A 18 9.92 8.82 -7.00
N ARG A 19 10.98 9.53 -7.39
CA ARG A 19 11.36 10.80 -6.75
C ARG A 19 10.23 11.82 -6.83
N THR A 20 9.60 11.94 -8.00
CA THR A 20 8.54 12.92 -8.23
C THR A 20 7.31 12.63 -7.37
N ILE A 21 6.81 11.39 -7.36
CA ILE A 21 5.65 10.95 -6.58
C ILE A 21 5.86 11.22 -5.08
N PHE A 22 7.02 10.86 -4.55
CA PHE A 22 7.27 10.93 -3.11
C PHE A 22 7.82 12.26 -2.61
N SER A 23 8.27 13.16 -3.50
CA SER A 23 8.91 14.45 -3.15
C SER A 23 8.09 15.33 -2.19
N LYS A 24 6.75 15.34 -2.35
CA LYS A 24 5.83 16.16 -1.55
C LYS A 24 4.77 15.32 -0.84
N TYR A 25 4.91 14.00 -0.85
CA TYR A 25 3.93 13.10 -0.24
C TYR A 25 4.04 13.14 1.29
N ASN A 26 2.97 13.54 1.97
CA ASN A 26 2.90 13.51 3.42
C ASN A 26 2.19 12.23 3.90
N LYS A 27 2.96 11.30 4.47
CA LYS A 27 2.46 10.01 4.97
C LYS A 27 1.45 10.14 6.12
N ARG A 28 1.40 11.28 6.80
CA ARG A 28 0.45 11.54 7.90
C ARG A 28 -0.89 12.08 7.41
N LYS A 29 -1.00 12.44 6.12
CA LYS A 29 -2.24 12.97 5.53
C LYS A 29 -3.01 11.84 4.84
N ARG A 30 -4.31 11.74 5.12
CA ARG A 30 -5.21 10.82 4.41
C ARG A 30 -5.22 11.14 2.91
N PRO A 31 -5.05 10.16 2.01
CA PRO A 31 -4.94 10.38 0.57
C PRO A 31 -6.30 10.62 -0.10
N VAL A 32 -7.01 11.66 0.33
CA VAL A 32 -8.29 12.09 -0.26
C VAL A 32 -8.15 13.52 -0.79
N LYS A 33 -8.87 13.84 -1.87
CA LYS A 33 -8.99 15.22 -2.36
C LYS A 33 -9.97 16.03 -1.52
N ASN A 34 -11.09 15.40 -1.17
CA ASN A 34 -12.15 15.97 -0.35
C ASN A 34 -12.12 15.35 1.06
N SER A 35 -12.01 16.20 2.09
CA SER A 35 -11.96 15.72 3.47
C SER A 35 -13.28 15.14 3.97
N SER A 36 -14.39 15.49 3.33
CA SER A 36 -15.71 14.95 3.66
C SER A 36 -15.95 13.56 3.08
N GLU A 37 -15.14 13.14 2.10
CA GLU A 37 -15.24 11.81 1.52
C GLU A 37 -14.49 10.78 2.38
N PRO A 38 -15.10 9.60 2.63
CA PRO A 38 -14.40 8.49 3.26
C PRO A 38 -13.32 7.92 2.33
N LEU A 39 -12.41 7.14 2.90
CA LEU A 39 -11.49 6.30 2.12
C LEU A 39 -11.92 4.86 2.38
N ASP A 40 -12.30 4.14 1.34
CA ASP A 40 -12.72 2.76 1.47
C ASP A 40 -11.51 1.84 1.50
N VAL A 41 -11.46 0.95 2.49
CA VAL A 41 -10.37 -0.01 2.69
C VAL A 41 -10.93 -1.41 2.71
N ALA A 42 -10.57 -2.20 1.69
CA ALA A 42 -10.85 -3.62 1.63
C ALA A 42 -9.74 -4.39 2.37
N ILE A 43 -10.12 -5.22 3.32
CA ILE A 43 -9.20 -6.04 4.12
C ILE A 43 -9.47 -7.51 3.82
N HIS A 44 -8.41 -8.24 3.48
CA HIS A 44 -8.43 -9.68 3.30
C HIS A 44 -7.48 -10.35 4.29
N VAL A 45 -8.03 -11.20 5.16
CA VAL A 45 -7.27 -11.90 6.19
C VAL A 45 -7.11 -13.36 5.81
N TYR A 46 -5.87 -13.82 5.74
CA TYR A 46 -5.51 -15.21 5.47
C TYR A 46 -4.86 -15.80 6.71
N LEU A 47 -5.58 -16.67 7.42
CA LEU A 47 -5.08 -17.34 8.62
C LEU A 47 -4.34 -18.63 8.26
N MET A 48 -3.14 -18.81 8.79
CA MET A 48 -2.28 -19.96 8.53
C MET A 48 -2.20 -20.90 9.74
N HIS A 49 -1.99 -20.34 10.93
CA HIS A 49 -1.94 -21.13 12.16
C HIS A 49 -2.78 -20.50 13.25
N LEU A 50 -3.38 -21.34 14.08
CA LEU A 50 -4.19 -20.96 15.22
C LEU A 50 -3.78 -21.81 16.41
N SER A 51 -3.58 -21.18 17.56
CA SER A 51 -3.40 -21.88 18.83
C SER A 51 -4.32 -21.29 19.89
N VAL A 52 -4.85 -22.15 20.76
CA VAL A 52 -5.77 -21.78 21.83
C VAL A 52 -5.14 -22.15 23.17
N ASN A 53 -5.06 -21.18 24.07
CA ASN A 53 -4.74 -21.43 25.47
C ASN A 53 -6.02 -21.32 26.30
N GLN A 54 -6.52 -22.47 26.79
CA GLN A 54 -7.77 -22.52 27.55
C GLN A 54 -7.63 -22.03 28.99
N ILE A 55 -6.44 -22.16 29.59
CA ILE A 55 -6.18 -21.70 30.96
C ILE A 55 -6.17 -20.17 31.00
N GLU A 56 -5.51 -19.55 30.01
CA GLU A 56 -5.42 -18.09 29.88
C GLU A 56 -6.60 -17.48 29.10
N GLN A 57 -7.45 -18.31 28.49
CA GLN A 57 -8.56 -17.89 27.62
C GLN A 57 -8.11 -17.00 26.44
N THR A 58 -6.98 -17.36 25.81
CA THR A 58 -6.41 -16.61 24.68
C THR A 58 -6.36 -17.43 23.40
N VAL A 59 -6.44 -16.74 22.26
CA VAL A 59 -6.24 -17.31 20.93
C VAL A 59 -5.11 -16.55 20.25
N THR A 60 -4.09 -17.28 19.81
CA THR A 60 -3.00 -16.72 19.00
C THR A 60 -3.23 -17.10 17.54
N LEU A 61 -3.21 -16.09 16.66
CA LEU A 61 -3.41 -16.24 15.22
C LEU A 61 -2.12 -15.86 14.49
N ASN A 62 -1.72 -16.70 13.54
CA ASN A 62 -0.66 -16.40 12.59
C ASN A 62 -1.25 -16.39 11.19
N GLY A 63 -0.93 -15.38 10.39
CA GLY A 63 -1.50 -15.20 9.07
C GLY A 63 -0.96 -13.97 8.34
N HIS A 64 -1.52 -13.72 7.17
CA HIS A 64 -1.28 -12.52 6.37
C HIS A 64 -2.52 -11.65 6.35
N ILE A 65 -2.32 -10.33 6.40
CA ILE A 65 -3.37 -9.34 6.21
C ILE A 65 -3.01 -8.53 4.98
N TYR A 66 -3.88 -8.59 3.97
CA TYR A 66 -3.77 -7.79 2.76
C TYR A 66 -4.79 -6.66 2.84
N MET A 67 -4.37 -5.45 2.46
CA MET A 67 -5.21 -4.27 2.48
C MET A 67 -5.10 -3.55 1.14
N VAL A 68 -6.25 -3.15 0.59
CA VAL A 68 -6.34 -2.34 -0.63
C VAL A 68 -7.27 -1.17 -0.36
N SER A 69 -6.83 0.04 -0.69
CA SER A 69 -7.63 1.27 -0.60
C SER A 69 -8.04 1.75 -1.98
N PHE A 70 -9.28 2.24 -2.12
CA PHE A 70 -9.86 2.74 -3.37
C PHE A 70 -10.13 4.24 -3.33
#